data_AF-A0A8T2T8R8-F1
#
_entry.id   AF-A0A8T2T8R8-F1
#
_cell.length_a   1.000
_cell.length_b   1.000
_cell.length_c   1.000
_cell.angle_alpha   90.00
_cell.angle_beta   90.00
_cell.angle_gamma   90.00
#
_symmetry.space_group_name_H-M   'P 1'
#
loop_
_entity.id
_entity.type
_entity.pdbx_description
1 polymer ?
#
loop_
_entity_poly.entity_id
_entity_poly.type
_entity_poly.pdbx_seq_one_letter_code
_entity_poly.pdbx_strand_id
1 'polypeptide(L)'
;MLSEYSTQLWLLGGMCKCSAQHNPSKGKDDCDDEGSVLTEEKFIAAFHKMDERLKVLNRTNCMSSGTTAIAMIIQGRDFMVGSVGDSRAILATRSANGSLVAHQLTVDLKPNSPGEKERIQKCEGRVFALDNEPDVFRMWLPHSNTPGLAMSRAFGDFHLKDYGLIATPVISRRKLTDEDEFIVLATDGVWDVLSHMEVIDAICSSPLKEEAAKRVVDAAANAWRTQHWPSRMDDCAVVCHFLKNELIPPSTSILKSNVSGKLDTMNLEDSTFGGPIRASQPLVRYDTFAISHLDFEIPQLCQGKGV
;
A
#
# COMPACT_ATOMS: atom_id res chain seq x y z
N MET A 1 10.79 -17.29 18.51
CA MET A 1 9.46 -16.68 18.64
C MET A 1 9.43 -15.58 17.59
N LEU A 2 9.10 -15.96 16.36
CA LEU A 2 9.06 -15.04 15.22
C LEU A 2 7.81 -14.18 15.40
N SER A 3 7.99 -12.87 15.51
CA SER A 3 6.89 -11.91 15.57
C SER A 3 6.00 -12.10 14.34
N GLU A 4 4.75 -12.48 14.57
CA GLU A 4 3.70 -12.45 13.56
C GLU A 4 3.42 -10.96 13.25
N TYR A 5 4.10 -10.45 12.22
CA TYR A 5 3.79 -9.13 11.67
C TYR A 5 2.53 -9.30 10.81
N SER A 6 1.37 -8.91 11.37
CA SER A 6 0.14 -8.82 10.60
C SER A 6 0.21 -7.53 9.80
N THR A 7 0.48 -7.63 8.50
CA THR A 7 0.48 -6.47 7.61
C THR A 7 -0.96 -6.01 7.37
N GLN A 8 -1.38 -4.94 8.06
CA GLN A 8 -2.71 -4.36 7.89
C GLN A 8 -2.62 -3.14 6.97
N LEU A 9 -3.16 -3.27 5.76
CA LEU A 9 -3.33 -2.16 4.83
C LEU A 9 -4.53 -1.30 5.26
N TRP A 10 -4.26 -0.12 5.83
CA TRP A 10 -5.29 0.86 6.16
C TRP A 10 -5.53 1.82 5.00
N LEU A 11 -6.60 1.58 4.23
CA LEU A 11 -7.11 2.55 3.26
C LEU A 11 -8.05 3.55 3.94
N LEU A 12 -7.62 4.80 4.08
CA LEU A 12 -8.53 5.93 4.29
C LEU A 12 -8.88 6.56 2.93
N GLY A 13 -9.75 5.89 2.17
CA GLY A 13 -10.27 6.39 0.91
C GLY A 13 -11.49 7.28 1.11
N GLY A 14 -11.29 8.54 1.50
CA GLY A 14 -12.36 9.53 1.52
C GLY A 14 -12.41 10.32 0.19
N MET A 15 -13.41 10.08 -0.65
CA MET A 15 -13.75 11.03 -1.73
C MET A 15 -14.53 12.19 -1.12
N CYS A 16 -13.92 13.37 -0.98
CA CYS A 16 -14.67 14.58 -0.70
C CYS A 16 -15.38 15.02 -2.00
N LYS A 17 -16.64 14.63 -2.18
CA LYS A 17 -17.48 15.16 -3.26
C LYS A 17 -17.97 16.55 -2.86
N CYS A 18 -17.25 17.61 -3.23
CA CYS A 18 -17.81 18.95 -3.24
C CYS A 18 -18.84 19.05 -4.36
N SER A 19 -20.09 18.71 -4.07
CA SER A 19 -21.24 18.98 -4.93
C SER A 19 -21.60 20.45 -4.81
N ALA A 20 -21.13 21.28 -5.74
CA ALA A 20 -21.64 22.64 -5.92
C ALA A 20 -23.07 22.58 -6.48
N GLN A 21 -24.07 22.46 -5.61
CA GLN A 21 -25.46 22.74 -5.97
C GLN A 21 -25.73 24.24 -5.76
N HIS A 22 -25.75 24.96 -6.88
CA HIS A 22 -26.10 26.37 -6.92
C HIS A 22 -27.60 26.52 -6.64
N ASN A 23 -27.97 27.07 -5.48
CA ASN A 23 -29.36 27.44 -5.17
C ASN A 23 -29.42 28.96 -4.95
N PRO A 24 -30.03 29.76 -5.86
CA PRO A 24 -29.96 31.20 -5.81
C PRO A 24 -31.10 31.77 -4.95
N SER A 25 -31.02 31.63 -3.63
CA SER A 25 -31.82 32.45 -2.70
C SER A 25 -31.44 32.17 -1.24
N LYS A 26 -30.49 32.93 -0.69
CA LYS A 26 -30.54 33.41 0.71
C LYS A 26 -29.41 34.40 0.98
N GLY A 27 -29.73 35.34 1.86
CA GLY A 27 -29.01 36.57 2.13
C GLY A 27 -27.62 36.40 2.71
N LYS A 28 -26.91 37.52 2.61
CA LYS A 28 -25.53 37.80 2.93
C LYS A 28 -25.35 37.85 4.44
N ASP A 29 -24.94 36.73 5.04
CA ASP A 29 -24.30 36.67 6.36
C ASP A 29 -23.14 35.67 6.23
N ASP A 30 -21.95 36.10 6.66
CA ASP A 30 -20.66 35.48 6.41
C ASP A 30 -20.63 33.97 6.70
N CYS A 31 -20.60 33.17 5.64
CA CYS A 31 -20.30 31.75 5.69
C CYS A 31 -19.07 31.49 4.83
N ASP A 32 -17.90 31.78 5.41
CA ASP A 32 -16.65 31.15 4.98
C ASP A 32 -16.69 29.67 5.43
N ASP A 33 -17.48 28.86 4.74
CA ASP A 33 -17.25 27.42 4.69
C ASP A 33 -16.03 27.18 3.77
N GLU A 34 -14.85 27.55 4.27
CA GLU A 34 -13.59 27.12 3.66
C GLU A 34 -13.52 25.60 3.79
N GLY A 35 -14.00 24.91 2.75
CA GLY A 35 -13.76 23.48 2.55
C GLY A 35 -12.27 23.20 2.73
N SER A 36 -11.93 22.67 3.90
CA SER A 36 -10.57 22.78 4.40
C SER A 36 -9.62 22.05 3.45
N VAL A 37 -8.69 22.78 2.84
CA VAL A 37 -7.69 22.20 1.93
C VAL A 37 -6.93 21.11 2.69
N LEU A 38 -6.78 19.94 2.06
CA LEU A 38 -5.96 18.86 2.60
C LEU A 38 -4.49 19.25 2.48
N THR A 39 -3.84 19.43 3.64
CA THR A 39 -2.42 19.80 3.71
C THR A 39 -1.58 18.64 4.21
N GLU A 40 -0.28 18.69 3.93
CA GLU A 40 0.67 17.66 4.41
C GLU A 40 0.69 17.62 5.94
N GLU A 41 0.58 18.78 6.60
CA GLU A 41 0.58 18.87 8.06
C GLU A 41 -0.60 18.13 8.67
N LYS A 42 -1.80 18.30 8.09
CA LYS A 42 -3.00 17.55 8.54
C LYS A 42 -2.83 16.06 8.32
N PHE A 43 -2.19 15.67 7.22
CA PHE A 43 -1.97 14.27 6.89
C PHE A 43 -0.95 13.61 7.82
N ILE A 44 0.16 14.30 8.12
CA ILE A 44 1.13 13.88 9.14
C ILE A 44 0.46 13.79 10.52
N ALA A 45 -0.33 14.81 10.90
CA ALA A 45 -1.03 14.82 12.17
C ALA A 45 -2.00 13.64 12.32
N ALA A 46 -2.65 13.21 11.22
CA ALA A 46 -3.50 12.02 11.23
C ALA A 46 -2.72 10.73 11.53
N PHE A 47 -1.52 10.57 10.96
CA PHE A 47 -0.63 9.44 11.27
C PHE A 47 -0.18 9.46 12.73
N HIS A 48 0.25 10.61 13.24
CA HIS A 48 0.63 10.74 14.65
C HIS A 48 -0.53 10.43 15.60
N LYS A 49 -1.71 10.99 15.33
CA LYS A 49 -2.92 10.74 16.12
C LYS A 49 -3.32 9.26 16.10
N MET A 50 -3.15 8.56 14.97
CA MET A 50 -3.41 7.13 14.88
C MET A 50 -2.43 6.33 15.73
N ASP A 51 -1.13 6.64 15.68
CA ASP A 51 -0.10 5.99 16.49
C ASP A 51 -0.33 6.22 18.00
N GLU A 52 -0.65 7.45 18.40
CA GLU A 52 -1.02 7.78 19.79
C GLU A 52 -2.25 7.00 20.24
N ARG A 53 -3.25 6.86 19.36
CA ARG A 53 -4.45 6.06 19.66
C ARG A 53 -4.12 4.59 19.86
N LEU A 54 -3.21 4.02 19.06
CA LEU A 54 -2.73 2.65 19.24
C LEU A 54 -2.00 2.44 20.57
N LYS A 55 -1.30 3.47 21.07
CA LYS A 55 -0.59 3.40 22.36
C LYS A 55 -1.53 3.21 23.56
N VAL A 56 -2.73 3.79 23.50
CA VAL A 56 -3.71 3.75 24.60
C VAL A 56 -4.76 2.64 24.44
N LEU A 57 -4.73 1.87 23.36
CA LEU A 57 -5.69 0.81 23.11
C LEU A 57 -5.37 -0.45 23.95
N ASN A 58 -6.12 -0.64 25.04
CA ASN A 58 -5.94 -1.80 25.94
C ASN A 58 -6.38 -3.15 25.35
N ARG A 59 -6.99 -3.18 24.15
CA ARG A 59 -7.50 -4.41 23.52
C ARG A 59 -6.43 -5.18 22.74
N THR A 60 -5.35 -4.51 22.35
CA THR A 60 -4.31 -5.06 21.46
C THR A 60 -2.95 -4.69 22.01
N ASN A 61 -2.03 -5.65 22.13
CA ASN A 61 -0.68 -5.36 22.60
C ASN A 61 0.18 -4.73 21.48
N CYS A 62 0.02 -3.42 21.27
CA CYS A 62 0.80 -2.66 20.29
C CYS A 62 2.22 -2.31 20.78
N MET A 63 2.63 -2.75 21.98
CA MET A 63 4.00 -2.51 22.46
C MET A 63 5.04 -3.29 21.65
N SER A 64 4.71 -4.52 21.29
CA SER A 64 5.58 -5.43 20.49
C SER A 64 4.92 -5.85 19.17
N SER A 65 3.86 -5.14 18.78
CA SER A 65 3.17 -5.35 17.52
C SER A 65 3.05 -4.02 16.83
N GLY A 66 3.50 -3.98 15.59
CA GLY A 66 3.34 -2.83 14.71
C GLY A 66 2.84 -3.23 13.34
N THR A 67 2.60 -2.20 12.52
CA THR A 67 2.14 -2.37 11.14
C THR A 67 2.74 -1.29 10.26
N THR A 68 2.98 -1.66 9.00
CA THR A 68 3.15 -0.68 7.92
C THR A 68 1.83 0.04 7.68
N ALA A 69 1.86 1.17 6.97
CA ALA A 69 0.66 1.78 6.44
C ALA A 69 0.98 2.60 5.18
N ILE A 70 0.08 2.53 4.21
CA ILE A 70 0.01 3.49 3.10
C ILE A 70 -1.38 4.08 3.07
N ALA A 71 -1.47 5.39 3.12
CA ALA A 71 -2.72 6.11 2.94
C ALA A 71 -2.61 7.01 1.70
N MET A 72 -3.70 7.09 0.94
CA MET A 72 -3.80 7.89 -0.27
C MET A 72 -5.08 8.72 -0.23
N ILE A 73 -4.99 9.98 -0.60
CA ILE A 73 -6.13 10.88 -0.75
C ILE A 73 -6.09 11.51 -2.14
N ILE A 74 -7.26 11.51 -2.80
CA ILE A 74 -7.46 12.11 -4.12
C ILE A 74 -8.57 13.15 -4.00
N GLN A 75 -8.26 14.40 -4.32
CA GLN A 75 -9.20 15.51 -4.34
C GLN A 75 -9.16 16.19 -5.72
N GLY A 76 -10.13 15.88 -6.57
CA GLY A 76 -10.08 16.29 -7.99
C GLY A 76 -8.88 15.65 -8.69
N ARG A 77 -7.95 16.50 -9.18
CA ARG A 77 -6.67 16.05 -9.76
C ARG A 77 -5.52 16.06 -8.76
N ASP A 78 -5.70 16.63 -7.57
CA ASP A 78 -4.65 16.64 -6.56
C ASP A 78 -4.60 15.28 -5.86
N PHE A 79 -3.41 14.68 -5.88
CA PHE A 79 -3.13 13.39 -5.28
C PHE A 79 -2.06 13.54 -4.19
N MET A 80 -2.27 12.87 -3.07
CA MET A 80 -1.32 12.76 -1.98
C MET A 80 -1.27 11.30 -1.51
N VAL A 81 -0.07 10.77 -1.32
CA VAL A 81 0.15 9.47 -0.69
C VAL A 81 1.19 9.60 0.41
N GLY A 82 0.99 8.90 1.51
CA GLY A 82 1.88 8.88 2.66
C GLY A 82 2.11 7.45 3.11
N SER A 83 3.37 7.08 3.36
CA SER A 83 3.71 5.74 3.82
C SER A 83 4.60 5.73 5.06
N VAL A 84 4.37 4.73 5.90
CA VAL A 84 5.29 4.24 6.92
C VAL A 84 5.52 2.76 6.67
N GLY A 85 6.77 2.32 6.69
CA GLY A 85 7.16 0.94 6.41
C GLY A 85 7.57 0.70 4.96
N ASP A 86 7.38 -0.52 4.49
CA ASP A 86 7.86 -1.05 3.21
C ASP A 86 6.75 -1.61 2.31
N SER A 87 5.48 -1.46 2.71
CA SER A 87 4.37 -1.49 1.74
C SER A 87 4.58 -0.37 0.71
N ARG A 88 4.26 -0.64 -0.56
CA ARG A 88 4.53 0.27 -1.68
C ARG A 88 3.29 0.60 -2.50
N ALA A 89 3.24 1.85 -2.98
CA ALA A 89 2.28 2.30 -3.96
C ALA A 89 2.95 2.67 -5.30
N ILE A 90 2.32 2.30 -6.40
CA ILE A 90 2.73 2.64 -7.77
C ILE A 90 1.56 3.25 -8.54
N LEU A 91 1.87 4.08 -9.54
CA LEU A 91 0.93 4.49 -10.57
C LEU A 91 1.31 3.86 -11.91
N ALA A 92 0.31 3.32 -12.62
CA ALA A 92 0.41 3.06 -14.04
C ALA A 92 -0.02 4.28 -14.85
N THR A 93 0.90 4.83 -15.65
CA THR A 93 0.64 5.92 -16.60
C THR A 93 0.82 5.41 -18.02
N ARG A 94 -0.05 5.82 -18.93
CA ARG A 94 0.08 5.55 -20.36
C ARG A 94 1.08 6.50 -20.99
N SER A 95 2.14 5.94 -21.56
CA SER A 95 3.14 6.72 -22.29
C SER A 95 2.66 7.07 -23.71
N ALA A 96 3.40 7.96 -24.38
CA ALA A 96 3.08 8.43 -25.72
C ALA A 96 3.01 7.32 -26.79
N ASN A 97 3.69 6.19 -26.60
CA ASN A 97 3.63 5.05 -27.51
C ASN A 97 2.44 4.10 -27.22
N GLY A 98 1.58 4.45 -26.26
CA GLY A 98 0.44 3.66 -25.81
C GLY A 98 0.76 2.66 -24.71
N SER A 99 2.03 2.48 -24.31
CA SER A 99 2.43 1.52 -23.28
C SER A 99 2.28 2.03 -21.86
N LEU A 100 1.99 1.13 -20.93
CA LEU A 100 1.97 1.47 -19.51
C LEU A 100 3.38 1.53 -18.95
N VAL A 101 3.62 2.51 -18.09
CA VAL A 101 4.85 2.71 -17.33
C VAL A 101 4.48 2.80 -15.85
N ALA A 102 5.24 2.11 -15.01
CA ALA A 102 5.11 2.19 -13.56
C ALA A 102 5.90 3.38 -13.00
N HIS A 103 5.23 4.19 -12.18
CA HIS A 103 5.84 5.24 -11.38
C HIS A 103 5.67 4.89 -9.90
N GLN A 104 6.76 4.58 -9.21
CA GLN A 104 6.75 4.35 -7.77
C GLN A 104 6.45 5.66 -7.03
N LEU A 105 5.46 5.62 -6.13
CA LEU A 105 4.92 6.81 -5.44
C LEU A 105 5.41 6.93 -4.01
N THR A 106 5.81 5.82 -3.41
CA THR A 106 6.32 5.72 -2.04
C THR A 106 7.72 5.14 -2.06
N VAL A 107 8.55 5.49 -1.08
CA VAL A 107 9.87 4.88 -0.89
C VAL A 107 9.76 3.87 0.24
N ASP A 108 10.39 2.70 0.07
CA ASP A 108 10.45 1.68 1.11
C ASP A 108 11.38 2.16 2.24
N LEU A 109 10.86 2.20 3.46
CA LEU A 109 11.57 2.81 4.59
C LEU A 109 12.38 1.78 5.36
N LYS A 110 13.44 1.28 4.72
CA LYS A 110 14.34 0.27 5.29
C LYS A 110 15.31 0.89 6.31
N PRO A 111 15.69 0.17 7.39
CA PRO A 111 16.58 0.69 8.44
C PRO A 111 17.96 1.17 7.98
N ASN A 112 18.49 0.63 6.88
CA ASN A 112 19.80 0.96 6.36
C ASN A 112 19.83 2.17 5.41
N SER A 113 18.68 2.74 5.04
CA SER A 113 18.63 3.96 4.23
C SER A 113 19.34 5.10 4.98
N PRO A 114 20.18 5.93 4.32
CA PRO A 114 21.10 6.85 5.00
C PRO A 114 20.47 7.71 6.11
N GLY A 115 19.38 8.41 5.83
CA GLY A 115 18.70 9.27 6.81
C GLY A 115 17.93 8.50 7.88
N GLU A 116 17.41 7.31 7.55
CA GLU A 116 16.73 6.45 8.53
C GLU A 116 17.74 5.85 9.51
N LYS A 117 18.86 5.35 9.00
CA LYS A 117 19.97 4.79 9.78
C LYS A 117 20.57 5.84 10.72
N GLU A 118 20.82 7.05 10.21
CA GLU A 118 21.34 8.16 11.02
C GLU A 118 20.39 8.47 12.19
N ARG A 119 19.08 8.57 11.93
CA ARG A 119 18.07 8.79 12.97
C ARG A 119 18.10 7.68 14.02
N ILE A 120 18.10 6.41 13.59
CA ILE A 120 18.09 5.25 14.48
C ILE A 120 19.34 5.26 15.38
N GLN A 121 20.52 5.47 14.80
CA GLN A 121 21.78 5.49 15.55
C GLN A 121 21.87 6.68 16.53
N LYS A 122 21.33 7.84 16.16
CA LYS A 122 21.24 9.01 17.04
C LYS A 122 20.34 8.77 18.25
N CYS A 123 19.37 7.88 18.13
CA CYS A 123 18.49 7.42 19.21
C CYS A 123 19.02 6.14 19.89
N GLU A 124 20.32 5.84 19.77
CA GLU A 124 20.98 4.65 20.36
C GLU A 124 20.49 3.29 19.82
N GLY A 125 19.58 3.28 18.86
CA GLY A 125 19.17 2.08 18.14
C GLY A 125 20.31 1.54 17.27
N ARG A 126 20.30 0.23 17.03
CA ARG A 126 21.31 -0.42 16.17
C ARG A 126 20.69 -0.83 14.85
N VAL A 127 21.48 -0.77 13.78
CA VAL A 127 21.07 -1.18 12.43
C VAL A 127 22.11 -2.13 11.85
N PHE A 128 21.71 -3.39 11.64
CA PHE A 128 22.52 -4.39 10.96
C PHE A 128 21.64 -5.57 10.51
N ALA A 129 22.15 -6.33 9.54
CA ALA A 129 21.59 -7.61 9.12
C ALA A 129 22.25 -8.75 9.90
N LEU A 130 21.51 -9.84 10.17
CA LEU A 130 22.09 -11.02 10.81
C LEU A 130 22.91 -11.84 9.80
N ASP A 131 23.88 -12.61 10.27
CA ASP A 131 24.74 -13.44 9.41
C ASP A 131 23.93 -14.45 8.57
N ASN A 132 22.80 -14.92 9.08
CA ASN A 132 21.91 -15.85 8.39
C ASN A 132 20.90 -15.17 7.44
N GLU A 133 20.79 -13.84 7.47
CA GLU A 133 19.91 -13.01 6.62
C GLU A 133 20.64 -11.72 6.19
N PRO A 134 21.78 -11.80 5.46
CA PRO A 134 22.67 -10.66 5.23
C PRO A 134 22.03 -9.51 4.44
N ASP A 135 20.97 -9.80 3.68
CA ASP A 135 20.24 -8.83 2.86
C ASP A 135 19.11 -8.11 3.63
N VAL A 136 18.75 -8.59 4.82
CA VAL A 136 17.62 -8.06 5.61
C VAL A 136 18.14 -7.22 6.76
N PHE A 137 18.29 -5.92 6.51
CA PHE A 137 18.64 -4.97 7.55
C PHE A 137 17.49 -4.74 8.51
N ARG A 138 17.77 -4.90 9.80
CA ARG A 138 16.80 -4.70 10.87
C ARG A 138 17.29 -3.61 11.81
N MET A 139 16.35 -2.92 12.45
CA MET A 139 16.61 -2.10 13.61
C MET A 139 16.43 -2.91 14.90
N TRP A 140 17.30 -2.65 15.87
CA TRP A 140 17.41 -3.41 17.12
C TRP A 140 17.54 -2.48 18.32
N LEU A 141 17.19 -3.00 19.51
CA LEU A 141 17.44 -2.34 20.78
C LEU A 141 18.95 -2.17 21.05
N PRO A 142 19.38 -1.22 21.89
CA PRO A 142 20.80 -0.96 22.18
C PRO A 142 21.56 -2.17 22.72
N HIS A 143 20.90 -2.97 23.56
CA HIS A 143 21.53 -4.09 24.28
C HIS A 143 20.91 -5.46 23.97
N SER A 144 20.03 -5.54 22.98
CA SER A 144 19.32 -6.78 22.63
C SER A 144 19.05 -6.87 21.13
N ASN A 145 19.27 -8.04 20.54
CA ASN A 145 18.89 -8.34 19.16
C ASN A 145 17.42 -8.79 19.08
N THR A 146 16.53 -8.20 19.88
CA THR A 146 15.10 -8.50 19.90
C THR A 146 14.33 -7.32 20.53
N PRO A 147 13.21 -6.86 19.92
CA PRO A 147 12.71 -7.25 18.60
C PRO A 147 13.61 -6.75 17.47
N GLY A 148 13.55 -7.42 16.32
CA GLY A 148 14.28 -7.06 15.10
C GLY A 148 13.32 -6.66 13.98
N LEU A 149 13.18 -5.36 13.76
CA LEU A 149 12.19 -4.81 12.82
C LEU A 149 12.85 -4.48 11.48
N ALA A 150 12.30 -4.99 10.37
CA ALA A 150 12.85 -4.83 9.01
C ALA A 150 12.48 -3.49 8.34
N MET A 151 11.81 -2.60 9.08
CA MET A 151 11.40 -1.27 8.66
C MET A 151 11.78 -0.23 9.72
N SER A 152 11.92 1.02 9.30
CA SER A 152 12.38 2.14 10.15
C SER A 152 11.28 3.12 10.55
N ARG A 153 10.09 2.95 9.96
CA ARG A 153 8.87 3.68 10.30
C ARG A 153 7.70 2.70 10.35
N ALA A 154 6.87 2.81 11.37
CA ALA A 154 5.71 1.95 11.56
C ALA A 154 4.74 2.59 12.55
N PHE A 155 3.49 2.12 12.53
CA PHE A 155 2.60 2.27 13.67
C PHE A 155 2.85 1.17 14.69
N GLY A 156 2.59 1.44 15.98
CA GLY A 156 2.82 0.46 17.05
C GLY A 156 4.30 0.22 17.31
N ASP A 157 4.70 -1.00 17.68
CA ASP A 157 6.08 -1.36 18.08
C ASP A 157 6.69 -0.34 19.06
N PHE A 158 5.92 0.04 20.09
CA PHE A 158 6.31 1.11 21.02
C PHE A 158 7.64 0.85 21.74
N HIS A 159 8.08 -0.39 21.89
CA HIS A 159 9.42 -0.70 22.42
C HIS A 159 10.57 -0.12 21.59
N LEU A 160 10.35 0.17 20.30
CA LEU A 160 11.37 0.69 19.38
C LEU A 160 11.27 2.20 19.13
N LYS A 161 10.21 2.86 19.60
CA LYS A 161 9.95 4.30 19.32
C LYS A 161 11.04 5.21 19.91
N ASP A 162 11.49 4.90 21.13
CA ASP A 162 12.58 5.63 21.78
C ASP A 162 13.94 5.40 21.11
N TYR A 163 14.03 4.40 20.23
CA TYR A 163 15.26 3.99 19.52
C TYR A 163 15.21 4.29 18.02
N GLY A 164 14.40 5.27 17.62
CA GLY A 164 14.40 5.84 16.27
C GLY A 164 13.32 5.30 15.32
N LEU A 165 12.42 4.41 15.78
CA LEU A 165 11.20 4.08 15.04
C LEU A 165 10.25 5.28 15.14
N ILE A 166 9.68 5.72 14.01
CA ILE A 166 8.72 6.84 13.99
C ILE A 166 7.47 6.49 13.18
N ALA A 167 6.35 7.15 13.50
CA ALA A 167 5.10 7.05 12.74
C ALA A 167 4.91 8.20 11.74
N THR A 168 5.91 9.06 11.56
CA THR A 168 5.83 10.17 10.60
C THR A 168 5.92 9.64 9.16
N PRO A 169 4.89 9.82 8.32
CA PRO A 169 4.92 9.31 6.95
C PRO A 169 5.94 10.05 6.09
N VAL A 170 6.45 9.39 5.06
CA VAL A 170 7.01 10.09 3.90
C VAL A 170 5.88 10.35 2.93
N ILE A 171 5.70 11.62 2.57
CA ILE A 171 4.59 12.06 1.71
C ILE A 171 5.11 12.34 0.30
N SER A 172 4.33 11.91 -0.69
CA SER A 172 4.50 12.26 -2.10
C SER A 172 3.22 12.92 -2.61
N ARG A 173 3.38 14.04 -3.32
CA ARG A 173 2.29 14.79 -3.94
C ARG A 173 2.52 14.90 -5.43
N ARG A 174 1.43 14.89 -6.18
CA ARG A 174 1.44 15.11 -7.62
C ARG A 174 0.04 15.48 -8.09
N LYS A 175 -0.02 16.02 -9.30
CA LYS A 175 -1.28 16.18 -10.02
C LYS A 175 -1.46 15.00 -10.95
N LEU A 176 -2.62 14.37 -10.86
CA LEU A 176 -3.03 13.34 -11.79
C LEU A 176 -3.29 13.96 -13.16
N THR A 177 -2.90 13.23 -14.20
CA THR A 177 -3.11 13.59 -15.60
C THR A 177 -4.07 12.63 -16.27
N ASP A 178 -4.49 12.97 -17.50
CA ASP A 178 -5.43 12.14 -18.24
C ASP A 178 -4.75 10.86 -18.79
N GLU A 179 -3.42 10.79 -18.73
CA GLU A 179 -2.61 9.61 -19.03
C GLU A 179 -2.56 8.60 -17.88
N ASP A 180 -2.93 8.99 -16.67
CA ASP A 180 -2.88 8.14 -15.49
C ASP A 180 -4.06 7.16 -15.49
N GLU A 181 -3.76 5.85 -15.41
CA GLU A 181 -4.76 4.79 -15.61
C GLU A 181 -5.27 4.22 -14.30
N PHE A 182 -4.36 3.76 -13.44
CA PHE A 182 -4.69 3.17 -12.16
C PHE A 182 -3.52 3.21 -11.17
N ILE A 183 -3.87 3.21 -9.88
CA ILE A 183 -2.93 3.20 -8.75
C ILE A 183 -3.02 1.84 -8.07
N VAL A 184 -1.88 1.28 -7.70
CA VAL A 184 -1.80 0.02 -6.96
C VAL A 184 -1.14 0.28 -5.62
N LEU A 185 -1.75 -0.19 -4.54
CA LEU A 185 -1.16 -0.25 -3.21
C LEU A 185 -1.05 -1.72 -2.83
N ALA A 186 0.13 -2.16 -2.41
CA ALA A 186 0.29 -3.54 -1.96
C ALA A 186 1.36 -3.67 -0.86
N THR A 187 1.31 -4.80 -0.16
CA THR A 187 2.27 -5.20 0.86
C THR A 187 3.54 -5.79 0.23
N ASP A 188 4.60 -5.87 1.01
CA ASP A 188 5.87 -6.53 0.66
C ASP A 188 5.70 -7.98 0.23
N GLY A 189 4.72 -8.70 0.79
CA GLY A 189 4.34 -10.03 0.28
C GLY A 189 4.04 -10.09 -1.22
N VAL A 190 3.70 -8.97 -1.87
CA VAL A 190 3.62 -8.87 -3.35
C VAL A 190 4.93 -8.35 -3.94
N TRP A 191 5.48 -7.27 -3.38
CA TRP A 191 6.62 -6.57 -3.95
C TRP A 191 7.96 -7.29 -3.84
N ASP A 192 8.07 -8.26 -2.94
CA ASP A 192 9.26 -9.09 -2.77
C ASP A 192 9.39 -10.13 -3.89
N VAL A 193 8.29 -10.47 -4.57
CA VAL A 193 8.24 -11.53 -5.58
C VAL A 193 7.75 -11.09 -6.96
N LEU A 194 7.14 -9.92 -7.07
CA LEU A 194 6.72 -9.33 -8.34
C LEU A 194 7.32 -7.93 -8.54
N SER A 195 7.84 -7.70 -9.75
CA SER A 195 8.22 -6.36 -10.20
C SER A 195 6.99 -5.48 -10.46
N HIS A 196 7.20 -4.16 -10.52
CA HIS A 196 6.11 -3.22 -10.79
C HIS A 196 5.39 -3.52 -12.13
N MET A 197 6.14 -3.91 -13.15
CA MET A 197 5.56 -4.23 -14.46
C MET A 197 4.81 -5.57 -14.46
N GLU A 198 5.29 -6.58 -13.72
CA GLU A 198 4.54 -7.85 -13.57
C GLU A 198 3.20 -7.63 -12.87
N VAL A 199 3.14 -6.75 -11.87
CA VAL A 199 1.89 -6.35 -11.23
C VAL A 199 0.95 -5.64 -12.22
N ILE A 200 1.47 -4.71 -13.02
CA ILE A 200 0.70 -4.04 -14.08
C ILE A 200 0.17 -5.07 -15.10
N ASP A 201 1.00 -6.01 -15.55
CA ASP A 201 0.61 -7.03 -16.51
C ASP A 201 -0.43 -7.98 -15.94
N ALA A 202 -0.33 -8.37 -14.66
CA ALA A 202 -1.34 -9.16 -13.98
C ALA A 202 -2.69 -8.43 -13.94
N ILE A 203 -2.70 -7.13 -13.63
CA ILE A 203 -3.91 -6.29 -13.66
C ILE A 203 -4.51 -6.24 -15.07
N CYS A 204 -3.66 -5.99 -16.08
CA CYS A 204 -4.08 -5.88 -17.48
C CYS A 204 -4.53 -7.21 -18.10
N SER A 205 -4.16 -8.35 -17.49
CA SER A 205 -4.66 -9.67 -17.87
C SER A 205 -6.08 -9.95 -17.36
N SER A 206 -6.59 -9.10 -16.46
CA SER A 206 -7.91 -9.23 -15.89
C SER A 206 -8.98 -8.70 -16.86
N PRO A 207 -10.08 -9.44 -17.08
CA PRO A 207 -11.20 -8.92 -17.88
C PRO A 207 -12.05 -7.90 -17.10
N LEU A 208 -12.02 -7.95 -15.77
CA LEU A 208 -12.86 -7.17 -14.86
C LEU A 208 -12.00 -6.46 -13.82
N LYS A 209 -12.40 -5.24 -13.43
CA LYS A 209 -11.67 -4.41 -12.44
C LYS A 209 -11.71 -5.03 -11.06
N GLU A 210 -12.83 -5.66 -10.75
CA GLU A 210 -13.11 -6.31 -9.47
C GLU A 210 -12.21 -7.54 -9.27
N GLU A 211 -11.71 -8.14 -10.36
CA GLU A 211 -10.82 -9.30 -10.33
C GLU A 211 -9.32 -8.92 -10.36
N ALA A 212 -9.00 -7.66 -10.65
CA ALA A 212 -7.62 -7.24 -10.90
C ALA A 212 -6.71 -7.46 -9.67
N ALA A 213 -7.16 -7.08 -8.47
CA ALA A 213 -6.40 -7.32 -7.24
C ALA A 213 -6.17 -8.82 -6.98
N LYS A 214 -7.19 -9.65 -7.27
CA LYS A 214 -7.06 -11.11 -7.16
C LYS A 214 -6.01 -11.66 -8.11
N ARG A 215 -5.95 -11.18 -9.37
CA ARG A 215 -4.91 -11.59 -10.34
C ARG A 215 -3.50 -11.30 -9.83
N VAL A 216 -3.30 -10.16 -9.19
CA VAL A 216 -1.99 -9.81 -8.59
C VAL A 216 -1.66 -10.75 -7.44
N VAL A 217 -2.61 -10.99 -6.53
CA VAL A 217 -2.40 -11.91 -5.40
C VAL A 217 -2.10 -13.33 -5.90
N ASP A 218 -2.85 -13.84 -6.87
CA ASP A 218 -2.62 -15.17 -7.45
C ASP A 218 -1.22 -15.28 -8.09
N ALA A 219 -0.79 -14.23 -8.82
CA ALA A 219 0.54 -14.16 -9.42
C ALA A 219 1.65 -14.17 -8.36
N ALA A 220 1.50 -13.37 -7.28
CA ALA A 220 2.45 -13.35 -6.17
C ALA A 220 2.51 -14.71 -5.47
N ALA A 221 1.36 -15.32 -5.19
CA ALA A 221 1.28 -16.64 -4.58
C ALA A 221 1.97 -17.71 -5.44
N ASN A 222 1.88 -17.61 -6.77
CA ASN A 222 2.59 -18.50 -7.69
C ASN A 222 4.11 -18.24 -7.68
N ALA A 223 4.54 -16.98 -7.66
CA ALA A 223 5.95 -16.61 -7.59
C ALA A 223 6.61 -17.10 -6.29
N TRP A 224 5.96 -16.93 -5.13
CA TRP A 224 6.41 -17.49 -3.84
C TRP A 224 6.63 -19.00 -3.91
N ARG A 225 5.69 -19.76 -4.48
CA ARG A 225 5.79 -21.22 -4.58
C ARG A 225 6.90 -21.71 -5.50
N THR A 226 7.24 -20.93 -6.53
CA THR A 226 8.15 -21.37 -7.60
C THR A 226 9.57 -20.85 -7.42
N GLN A 227 9.73 -19.63 -6.91
CA GLN A 227 11.03 -18.96 -6.81
C GLN A 227 11.63 -19.02 -5.40
N HIS A 228 10.79 -19.11 -4.36
CA HIS A 228 11.21 -18.97 -2.96
C HIS A 228 10.95 -20.23 -2.14
N TRP A 229 10.70 -21.38 -2.78
CA TRP A 229 10.56 -22.65 -2.06
C TRP A 229 11.88 -23.05 -1.35
N PRO A 230 11.86 -23.48 -0.08
CA PRO A 230 10.70 -23.82 0.77
C PRO A 230 10.26 -22.72 1.74
N SER A 231 10.65 -21.46 1.51
CA SER A 231 10.28 -20.33 2.37
C SER A 231 8.76 -20.21 2.51
N ARG A 232 8.32 -19.78 3.69
CA ARG A 232 6.92 -19.49 3.96
C ARG A 232 6.50 -18.29 3.12
N MET A 233 5.38 -18.43 2.42
CA MET A 233 4.71 -17.33 1.73
C MET A 233 4.26 -16.27 2.75
N ASP A 234 4.49 -15.01 2.42
CA ASP A 234 4.05 -13.88 3.22
C ASP A 234 2.60 -13.47 2.90
N ASP A 235 2.01 -12.65 3.77
CA ASP A 235 0.65 -12.12 3.60
C ASP A 235 0.60 -11.13 2.42
N CYS A 236 -0.16 -11.49 1.38
CA CYS A 236 -0.31 -10.68 0.17
C CYS A 236 -1.62 -9.88 0.23
N ALA A 237 -1.53 -8.55 0.33
CA ALA A 237 -2.70 -7.67 0.19
C ALA A 237 -2.47 -6.63 -0.91
N VAL A 238 -3.51 -6.40 -1.72
CA VAL A 238 -3.46 -5.52 -2.90
C VAL A 238 -4.75 -4.72 -3.01
N VAL A 239 -4.61 -3.44 -3.37
CA VAL A 239 -5.70 -2.56 -3.76
C VAL A 239 -5.38 -1.97 -5.12
N CYS A 240 -6.32 -2.11 -6.06
CA CYS A 240 -6.24 -1.48 -7.38
C CYS A 240 -7.30 -0.38 -7.47
N HIS A 241 -6.87 0.87 -7.59
CA HIS A 241 -7.73 2.03 -7.76
C HIS A 241 -7.67 2.54 -9.20
N PHE A 242 -8.71 2.28 -9.99
CA PHE A 242 -8.80 2.72 -11.38
C PHE A 242 -9.29 4.18 -11.44
N LEU A 243 -8.53 5.04 -12.13
CA LEU A 243 -8.83 6.47 -12.25
C LEU A 243 -9.87 6.78 -13.33
N LYS A 244 -10.03 5.84 -14.28
CA LYS A 244 -10.98 5.94 -15.39
C LYS A 244 -12.10 4.91 -15.22
N ASN A 245 -13.29 5.23 -15.70
CA ASN A 245 -14.43 4.30 -15.73
C ASN A 245 -14.37 3.31 -16.92
N GLU A 246 -13.42 3.48 -17.84
CA GLU A 246 -13.23 2.63 -19.03
C GLU A 246 -12.74 1.22 -18.68
N LEU A 247 -12.76 0.31 -19.65
CA LEU A 247 -12.20 -1.05 -19.50
C LEU A 247 -10.72 -0.99 -19.14
N ILE A 248 -10.22 -2.06 -18.51
CA ILE A 248 -8.80 -2.18 -18.16
C ILE A 248 -7.97 -2.10 -19.46
N PRO A 249 -6.91 -1.28 -19.50
CA PRO A 249 -6.00 -1.25 -20.64
C PRO A 249 -5.43 -2.64 -20.96
N PRO A 250 -5.31 -3.03 -22.23
CA PRO A 250 -4.66 -4.29 -22.59
C PRO A 250 -3.17 -4.25 -22.25
N SER A 251 -2.61 -5.38 -21.80
CA SER A 251 -1.18 -5.48 -21.49
C SER A 251 -0.35 -5.22 -22.75
N THR A 252 0.72 -4.44 -22.60
CA THR A 252 1.67 -4.15 -23.68
C THR A 252 2.63 -5.29 -24.00
N SER A 253 2.70 -6.32 -23.16
CA SER A 253 3.41 -7.56 -23.49
C SER A 253 2.76 -8.29 -24.69
N ILE A 254 1.44 -8.17 -24.84
CA ILE A 254 0.65 -8.80 -25.91
C ILE A 254 0.80 -8.07 -27.26
N LEU A 255 1.05 -6.75 -27.24
CA LEU A 255 1.26 -5.98 -28.48
C LEU A 255 2.58 -6.32 -29.17
N LYS A 256 3.58 -6.85 -28.45
CA LYS A 256 4.86 -7.29 -29.03
C LYS A 256 4.77 -8.68 -29.68
N SER A 257 3.82 -9.52 -29.31
CA SER A 257 3.69 -10.89 -29.86
C SER A 257 2.86 -10.99 -31.14
N ASN A 258 2.07 -9.95 -31.49
CA ASN A 258 1.15 -10.01 -32.62
C ASN A 258 1.72 -9.47 -33.96
N VAL A 259 3.03 -9.30 -34.05
CA VAL A 259 3.74 -9.01 -35.32
C VAL A 259 4.72 -10.15 -35.64
N SER A 260 4.25 -11.40 -35.63
CA SER A 260 4.86 -12.56 -36.33
C SER A 260 4.23 -13.86 -35.82
N GLY A 261 3.20 -14.38 -36.49
CA GLY A 261 2.72 -15.72 -36.20
C GLY A 261 1.44 -16.09 -36.93
N LYS A 262 1.55 -17.03 -37.86
CA LYS A 262 0.47 -17.57 -38.69
C LYS A 262 -0.62 -18.27 -37.87
N LEU A 263 -1.82 -18.20 -38.42
CA LEU A 263 -2.99 -18.98 -38.06
C LEU A 263 -2.72 -20.47 -38.33
N ASP A 264 -2.63 -21.30 -37.30
CA ASP A 264 -2.71 -22.75 -37.42
C ASP A 264 -3.76 -23.30 -36.46
N THR A 265 -4.84 -23.80 -37.06
CA THR A 265 -5.89 -24.61 -36.46
C THR A 265 -5.34 -25.99 -36.08
N MET A 266 -5.44 -26.41 -34.83
CA MET A 266 -5.32 -27.84 -34.47
C MET A 266 -6.33 -28.23 -33.39
N ASN A 267 -6.94 -29.39 -33.65
CA ASN A 267 -8.04 -30.04 -32.94
C ASN A 267 -7.65 -30.47 -31.52
N LEU A 268 -8.61 -30.38 -30.60
CA LEU A 268 -8.58 -31.05 -29.30
C LEU A 268 -9.28 -32.41 -29.44
N GLU A 269 -8.52 -33.48 -29.29
CA GLU A 269 -9.05 -34.78 -28.86
C GLU A 269 -8.37 -35.24 -27.56
N ASP A 270 -9.26 -35.68 -26.69
CA ASP A 270 -9.22 -36.40 -25.41
C ASP A 270 -7.93 -37.13 -25.01
N SER A 271 -7.50 -36.94 -23.75
CA SER A 271 -7.10 -38.06 -22.91
C SER A 271 -7.14 -37.71 -21.42
N THR A 272 -7.98 -38.47 -20.73
CA THR A 272 -8.22 -38.52 -19.29
C THR A 272 -7.12 -39.35 -18.60
N PHE A 273 -6.61 -38.92 -17.45
CA PHE A 273 -6.07 -39.84 -16.41
C PHE A 273 -6.07 -39.21 -15.00
N GLY A 274 -7.04 -39.65 -14.19
CA GLY A 274 -6.93 -40.12 -12.80
C GLY A 274 -6.24 -39.32 -11.67
N GLY A 275 -7.03 -39.00 -10.63
CA GLY A 275 -6.62 -39.17 -9.22
C GLY A 275 -6.75 -37.94 -8.29
N PRO A 276 -7.49 -37.99 -7.16
CA PRO A 276 -7.73 -36.83 -6.30
C PRO A 276 -6.60 -36.61 -5.29
N ILE A 277 -5.84 -35.52 -5.45
CA ILE A 277 -4.93 -35.04 -4.39
C ILE A 277 -5.71 -34.08 -3.50
N ARG A 278 -6.08 -34.58 -2.31
CA ARG A 278 -6.74 -33.83 -1.25
C ARG A 278 -5.69 -32.96 -0.54
N ALA A 279 -5.34 -31.83 -1.15
CA ALA A 279 -4.56 -30.79 -0.48
C ALA A 279 -5.51 -29.91 0.32
N SER A 280 -5.32 -29.86 1.64
CA SER A 280 -5.97 -28.90 2.53
C SER A 280 -5.66 -27.49 2.05
N GLN A 281 -6.67 -26.79 1.53
CA GLN A 281 -6.58 -25.41 1.11
C GLN A 281 -6.18 -24.54 2.32
N PRO A 282 -5.10 -23.75 2.25
CA PRO A 282 -4.91 -22.67 3.21
C PRO A 282 -6.02 -21.63 3.01
N LEU A 283 -6.51 -21.10 4.13
CA LEU A 283 -7.61 -20.15 4.20
C LEU A 283 -7.19 -18.84 3.49
N VAL A 284 -7.46 -18.72 2.20
CA VAL A 284 -7.34 -17.43 1.48
C VAL A 284 -8.48 -16.55 1.97
N ARG A 285 -8.17 -15.58 2.85
CA ARG A 285 -9.14 -14.55 3.22
C ARG A 285 -9.27 -13.56 2.08
N TYR A 286 -10.39 -13.64 1.39
CA TYR A 286 -10.86 -12.59 0.48
C TYR A 286 -11.59 -11.55 1.30
N ASP A 287 -10.84 -10.70 2.01
CA ASP A 287 -11.45 -9.50 2.58
C ASP A 287 -11.42 -8.42 1.50
N THR A 288 -12.48 -8.39 0.68
CA THR A 288 -12.87 -7.17 -0.01
C THR A 288 -13.23 -6.18 1.10
N PHE A 289 -12.26 -5.42 1.58
CA PHE A 289 -12.56 -4.28 2.44
C PHE A 289 -13.37 -3.30 1.59
N ALA A 290 -14.69 -3.39 1.76
CA ALA A 290 -15.59 -2.31 1.43
C ALA A 290 -14.96 -1.05 2.04
N ILE A 291 -14.77 -0.03 1.22
CA ILE A 291 -14.53 1.33 1.67
C ILE A 291 -15.80 1.70 2.44
N SER A 292 -15.85 1.35 3.73
CA SER A 292 -16.86 1.84 4.63
C SER A 292 -16.51 3.30 4.85
N HIS A 293 -17.48 4.16 4.55
CA HIS A 293 -17.51 5.54 5.02
C HIS A 293 -17.28 5.53 6.54
N LEU A 294 -16.04 5.71 6.96
CA LEU A 294 -15.72 6.18 8.29
C LEU A 294 -15.77 7.70 8.17
N ASP A 295 -16.92 8.26 8.55
CA ASP A 295 -17.05 9.68 8.82
C ASP A 295 -16.06 10.03 9.94
N PHE A 296 -14.88 10.52 9.55
CA PHE A 296 -14.01 11.22 10.46
C PHE A 296 -14.64 12.60 10.69
N GLU A 297 -15.43 12.73 11.74
CA GLU A 297 -15.65 14.04 12.35
C GLU A 297 -14.27 14.56 12.77
N ILE A 298 -13.77 15.55 12.04
CA ILE A 298 -12.67 16.39 12.47
C ILE A 298 -13.16 17.07 13.75
N PRO A 299 -12.59 16.79 14.94
CA PRO A 299 -12.99 17.50 16.14
C PRO A 299 -12.72 18.98 15.90
N GLN A 300 -13.74 19.81 16.02
CA GLN A 300 -13.63 21.27 15.95
C GLN A 300 -12.54 21.73 16.92
N LEU A 301 -11.37 22.08 16.37
CA LEU A 301 -10.27 22.69 17.08
C LEU A 301 -10.45 24.21 17.00
N CYS A 302 -11.49 24.71 17.65
CA CYS A 302 -11.70 26.14 17.89
C CYS A 302 -12.42 26.34 19.22
N GLN A 303 -11.68 26.33 20.32
CA GLN A 303 -11.98 27.25 21.42
C GLN A 303 -10.67 27.93 21.83
N GLY A 304 -10.50 29.13 21.29
CA GLY A 304 -9.46 30.06 21.68
C GLY A 304 -9.63 30.52 23.12
N LYS A 305 -8.50 30.89 23.71
CA LYS A 305 -8.42 31.64 24.97
C LYS A 305 -9.00 33.05 24.79
N GLY A 306 -9.69 33.53 25.84
CA GLY A 306 -10.14 34.91 26.06
C GLY A 306 -11.56 34.88 26.62
N VAL A 307 -11.87 35.29 27.86
CA VAL A 307 -11.26 36.24 28.82
C VAL A 307 -11.27 35.61 30.21
#